data_AF-A0A812W3W9-F1
#
_entry.id   AF-A0A812W3W9-F1
#
_cell.length_a   1.000
_cell.length_b   1.000
_cell.length_c   1.000
_cell.angle_alpha   90.00
_cell.angle_beta   90.00
_cell.angle_gamma   90.00
#
_symmetry.space_group_name_H-M   'P 1'
#
loop_
_entity.id
_entity.type
_entity.pdbx_description
1 polymer ?
#
loop_
_entity_poly.entity_id
_entity_poly.type
_entity_poly.pdbx_seq_one_letter_code
_entity_poly.pdbx_strand_id
1 'polypeptide(L)'
;MEAVNAEGATFFPGASGEQIVLSGVAWGLMKTGARLLIGKKVLLEVTYLKGPCKKQDPNFPSPEAKARISPTKFPDSARVLAKVLKPGRISRGDRVLVFEHPDGPQKLLIQH
;
A
#
# COMPACT_ATOMS: atom_id res chain seq x y z
N MET A 1 -7.06 2.05 -3.94
CA MET A 1 -8.15 2.84 -3.34
C MET A 1 -9.40 2.80 -4.20
N GLU A 2 -9.28 2.88 -5.53
CA GLU A 2 -10.40 2.80 -6.48
C GLU A 2 -11.38 1.65 -6.19
N ALA A 3 -10.89 0.43 -5.99
CA ALA A 3 -11.73 -0.72 -5.66
C ALA A 3 -12.54 -0.53 -4.36
N VAL A 4 -11.93 0.05 -3.32
CA VAL A 4 -12.61 0.30 -2.03
C VAL A 4 -13.62 1.43 -2.15
N ASN A 5 -13.33 2.45 -2.96
CA ASN A 5 -14.27 3.54 -3.22
C ASN A 5 -15.47 3.09 -4.07
N ALA A 6 -15.25 2.15 -5.01
CA ALA A 6 -16.34 1.54 -5.76
C ALA A 6 -17.33 0.77 -4.86
N GLU A 7 -16.88 0.37 -3.66
CA GLU A 7 -17.71 -0.25 -2.62
C GLU A 7 -18.35 0.77 -1.65
N GLY A 8 -18.29 2.07 -1.97
CA GLY A 8 -18.95 3.14 -1.21
C GLY A 8 -18.07 3.88 -0.20
N ALA A 9 -16.76 3.61 -0.15
CA ALA A 9 -15.83 4.39 0.64
C ALA A 9 -15.47 5.73 -0.02
N THR A 10 -14.98 6.68 0.79
CA THR A 10 -14.64 8.04 0.35
C THR A 10 -13.16 8.36 0.52
N PHE A 11 -12.27 7.47 0.09
CA PHE A 11 -10.83 7.74 0.12
C PHE A 11 -10.40 8.67 -1.02
N PHE A 12 -9.66 9.71 -0.66
CA PHE A 12 -8.90 10.54 -1.59
C PHE A 12 -7.39 10.44 -1.27
N PRO A 13 -6.49 10.82 -2.18
CA PRO A 13 -5.06 10.84 -1.88
C PRO A 13 -4.74 11.66 -0.62
N GLY A 14 -4.15 11.01 0.38
CA GLY A 14 -3.84 11.56 1.70
C GLY A 14 -4.87 11.25 2.78
N ALA A 15 -6.05 10.73 2.45
CA ALA A 15 -7.13 10.44 3.40
C ALA A 15 -6.76 9.40 4.47
N SER A 16 -5.67 8.64 4.25
CA SER A 16 -5.16 7.64 5.18
C SER A 16 -3.82 8.01 5.80
N GLY A 17 -3.35 9.25 5.61
CA GLY A 17 -2.04 9.72 6.05
C GLY A 17 -0.87 9.10 5.29
N GLU A 18 -1.12 8.54 4.10
CA GLU A 18 -0.10 7.99 3.23
C GLU A 18 0.71 9.10 2.53
N GLN A 19 2.02 8.88 2.41
CA GLN A 19 2.91 9.82 1.72
C GLN A 19 2.93 9.61 0.21
N ILE A 20 2.62 8.40 -0.26
CA ILE A 20 2.67 8.01 -1.66
C ILE A 20 1.39 7.24 -2.00
N VAL A 21 0.75 7.65 -3.10
CA VAL A 21 -0.37 6.93 -3.72
C VAL A 21 0.08 6.41 -5.08
N LEU A 22 -0.19 5.15 -5.35
CA LEU A 22 0.18 4.47 -6.59
C LEU A 22 -1.08 4.01 -7.33
N SER A 23 -1.03 4.05 -8.65
CA SER A 23 -2.07 3.55 -9.56
C SER A 23 -1.44 2.61 -10.60
N GLY A 24 -2.24 1.72 -11.17
CA GLY A 24 -1.78 0.77 -12.20
C GLY A 24 -0.80 -0.30 -11.72
N VAL A 25 -0.63 -0.47 -10.40
CA VAL A 25 0.24 -1.49 -9.82
C VAL A 25 -0.57 -2.75 -9.52
N ALA A 26 -0.06 -3.91 -9.95
CA ALA A 26 -0.59 -5.21 -9.54
C ALA A 26 -0.37 -5.41 -8.03
N TRP A 27 -1.39 -5.08 -7.23
CA TRP A 27 -1.26 -5.00 -5.76
C TRP A 27 -0.93 -6.34 -5.09
N GLY A 28 -1.19 -7.46 -5.76
CA GLY A 28 -0.77 -8.79 -5.32
C GLY A 28 0.74 -8.94 -5.14
N LEU A 29 1.55 -8.11 -5.83
CA LEU A 29 3.01 -8.08 -5.68
C LEU A 29 3.48 -7.27 -4.45
N MET A 30 2.61 -6.49 -3.81
CA MET A 30 2.94 -5.58 -2.71
C MET A 30 3.00 -6.31 -1.36
N LYS A 31 3.94 -7.26 -1.26
CA LYS A 31 4.15 -8.11 -0.09
C LYS A 31 5.42 -7.73 0.64
N THR A 32 5.57 -8.17 1.90
CA THR A 32 6.83 -8.00 2.65
C THR A 32 8.02 -8.46 1.80
N GLY A 33 9.06 -7.64 1.73
CA GLY A 33 10.26 -7.88 0.93
C GLY A 33 10.16 -7.41 -0.53
N ALA A 34 8.97 -7.10 -1.06
CA ALA A 34 8.84 -6.55 -2.40
C ALA A 34 9.57 -5.21 -2.50
N ARG A 35 10.23 -4.97 -3.64
CA ARG A 35 11.02 -3.75 -3.87
C ARG A 35 10.35 -2.89 -4.92
N LEU A 36 10.40 -1.58 -4.71
CA LEU A 36 9.86 -0.59 -5.62
C LEU A 36 10.95 0.36 -6.08
N LEU A 37 11.13 0.47 -7.39
CA LEU A 37 11.86 1.58 -7.98
C LEU A 37 10.85 2.66 -8.38
N ILE A 38 11.00 3.86 -7.80
CA ILE A 38 10.19 5.04 -8.13
C ILE A 38 11.09 6.06 -8.84
N GLY A 39 10.62 6.53 -9.99
CA GLY A 39 11.39 7.43 -10.85
C GLY A 39 12.68 6.78 -11.31
N LYS A 40 13.80 7.51 -11.22
CA LYS A 40 15.10 7.03 -11.73
C LYS A 40 15.95 6.27 -10.71
N LYS A 41 15.76 6.52 -9.40
CA LYS A 41 16.74 6.07 -8.40
C LYS A 41 16.21 5.78 -6.99
N VAL A 42 14.95 6.13 -6.68
CA VAL A 42 14.43 5.90 -5.33
C VAL A 42 14.03 4.45 -5.21
N LEU A 43 14.68 3.74 -4.30
CA LEU A 43 14.43 2.32 -4.06
C LEU A 43 13.81 2.15 -2.67
N LEU A 44 12.64 1.53 -2.63
CA LEU A 44 11.92 1.20 -1.40
C LEU A 44 11.80 -0.32 -1.27
N GLU A 45 11.66 -0.80 -0.04
CA GLU A 45 11.33 -2.19 0.25
C GLU A 45 10.14 -2.23 1.21
N VAL A 46 9.11 -2.99 0.85
CA VAL A 46 7.92 -3.19 1.68
C VAL A 46 8.32 -3.96 2.93
N THR A 47 8.02 -3.39 4.09
CA THR A 47 8.33 -3.98 5.40
C THR A 47 7.11 -4.59 6.06
N TYR A 48 5.94 -3.94 5.96
CA TYR A 48 4.71 -4.40 6.58
C TYR A 48 3.50 -4.13 5.70
N LEU A 49 2.49 -5.00 5.80
CA LEU A 49 1.13 -4.65 5.44
C LEU A 49 0.49 -3.94 6.63
N LYS A 50 -0.22 -2.84 6.37
CA LYS A 50 -0.78 -1.96 7.39
C LYS A 50 -2.30 -2.08 7.46
N GLY A 51 -2.77 -2.43 8.65
CA GLY A 51 -4.17 -2.50 9.01
C GLY A 51 -4.89 -1.16 9.00
N PRO A 52 -6.23 -1.22 9.02
CA PRO A 52 -7.04 -0.02 9.14
C PRO A 52 -7.11 0.45 10.59
N CYS A 53 -7.01 1.77 10.81
CA CYS A 53 -7.07 2.37 12.16
C CYS A 53 -8.40 3.13 12.37
N LYS A 54 -8.76 3.44 13.62
CA LYS A 54 -10.01 4.14 13.96
C LYS A 54 -10.16 5.52 13.29
N LYS A 55 -9.04 6.18 12.98
CA LYS A 55 -9.05 7.49 12.29
C LYS A 55 -9.59 7.39 10.86
N GLN A 56 -9.67 6.19 10.29
CA GLN A 56 -10.21 5.97 8.95
C GLN A 56 -11.69 5.60 8.96
N ASP A 57 -12.31 5.41 10.13
CA ASP A 57 -13.72 5.01 10.25
C ASP A 57 -14.67 5.96 9.49
N PRO A 58 -14.47 7.30 9.49
CA PRO A 58 -15.31 8.21 8.72
C PRO A 58 -15.24 8.03 7.19
N ASN A 59 -14.24 7.32 6.67
CA ASN A 59 -14.08 7.10 5.22
C ASN A 59 -14.87 5.87 4.73
N PHE A 60 -15.47 5.09 5.62
CA PHE A 60 -16.20 3.88 5.29
C PHE A 60 -17.71 4.07 5.47
N PRO A 61 -18.54 3.43 4.62
CA PRO A 61 -20.00 3.51 4.76
C PRO A 61 -20.53 2.76 5.99
N SER A 62 -19.75 1.82 6.53
CA SER A 62 -20.07 1.10 7.76
C SER A 62 -18.79 0.56 8.45
N PRO A 63 -18.84 0.19 9.74
CA PRO A 63 -17.72 -0.43 10.43
C PRO A 63 -17.20 -1.72 9.77
N GLU A 64 -18.08 -2.50 9.15
CA GLU A 64 -17.76 -3.77 8.50
C GLU A 64 -16.98 -3.56 7.20
N ALA A 65 -17.29 -2.49 6.45
CA ALA A 65 -16.61 -2.17 5.19
C ALA A 65 -15.10 -1.93 5.38
N LYS A 66 -14.67 -1.55 6.58
CA LYS A 66 -13.26 -1.43 6.97
C LYS A 66 -12.47 -2.73 6.79
N ALA A 67 -13.14 -3.87 6.86
CA ALA A 67 -12.53 -5.18 6.62
C ALA A 67 -11.82 -5.24 5.27
N ARG A 68 -12.28 -4.49 4.26
CA ARG A 68 -11.77 -4.52 2.89
C ARG A 68 -10.28 -4.21 2.77
N ILE A 69 -9.75 -3.36 3.63
CA ILE A 69 -8.32 -3.02 3.66
C ILE A 69 -7.58 -3.72 4.81
N SER A 70 -8.18 -4.75 5.40
CA SER A 70 -7.56 -5.55 6.44
C SER A 70 -6.49 -6.48 5.83
N PRO A 71 -5.24 -6.43 6.29
CA PRO A 71 -4.18 -7.32 5.81
C PRO A 71 -4.39 -8.79 6.19
N THR A 72 -5.24 -9.08 7.18
CA THR A 72 -5.57 -10.46 7.57
C THR A 72 -6.68 -11.07 6.74
N LYS A 73 -7.57 -10.25 6.15
CA LYS A 73 -8.72 -10.71 5.36
C LYS A 73 -8.49 -10.54 3.85
N PHE A 74 -7.94 -9.40 3.46
CA PHE A 74 -7.68 -9.03 2.07
C PHE A 74 -6.27 -8.43 1.95
N PRO A 75 -5.22 -9.26 2.05
CA PRO A 75 -3.84 -8.78 1.99
C PRO A 75 -3.50 -8.08 0.68
N ASP A 76 -4.19 -8.39 -0.42
CA ASP A 76 -4.04 -7.74 -1.74
C ASP A 76 -4.81 -6.41 -1.86
N SER A 77 -5.40 -5.94 -0.77
CA SER A 77 -6.07 -4.64 -0.70
C SER A 77 -5.61 -3.79 0.48
N ALA A 78 -4.69 -4.32 1.30
CA ALA A 78 -4.15 -3.61 2.45
C ALA A 78 -3.15 -2.53 2.01
N ARG A 79 -3.00 -1.50 2.83
CA ARG A 79 -1.90 -0.53 2.66
C ARG A 79 -0.58 -1.20 3.00
N VAL A 80 0.53 -0.62 2.55
CA VAL A 80 1.87 -1.09 2.88
C VAL A 80 2.70 0.01 3.52
N LEU A 81 3.63 -0.40 4.38
CA LEU A 81 4.76 0.40 4.82
C LEU A 81 6.01 -0.09 4.12
N ALA A 82 6.90 0.84 3.84
CA ALA A 82 8.17 0.55 3.22
C ALA A 82 9.30 1.33 3.90
N LYS A 83 10.49 0.75 3.88
CA LYS A 83 11.74 1.46 4.23
C LYS A 83 12.43 1.95 2.97
N VAL A 84 13.17 3.04 3.10
CA VAL A 84 13.99 3.59 2.01
C VAL A 84 15.30 2.81 1.96
N LEU A 85 15.56 2.13 0.83
CA LEU A 85 16.85 1.50 0.56
C LEU A 85 17.81 2.49 -0.11
N LYS A 86 17.29 3.32 -1.03
CA LYS A 86 18.05 4.38 -1.69
C LYS A 86 17.23 5.67 -1.73
N PRO A 87 17.68 6.74 -1.05
CA PRO A 87 16.95 8.00 -1.01
C PRO A 87 17.08 8.79 -2.32
N GLY A 88 16.15 9.72 -2.53
CA GLY A 88 16.16 10.61 -3.68
C GLY A 88 14.88 11.45 -3.77
N ARG A 89 14.77 12.21 -4.85
CA ARG A 89 13.56 12.98 -5.16
C ARG A 89 12.66 12.16 -6.08
N ILE A 90 11.36 12.24 -5.82
CA ILE A 90 10.30 11.73 -6.69
C ILE A 90 9.35 12.88 -7.03
N SER A 91 8.66 12.75 -8.15
CA SER A 91 7.63 13.68 -8.61
C SER A 91 6.34 12.95 -8.95
N ARG A 92 5.21 13.65 -8.95
CA ARG A 92 3.96 13.10 -9.46
C ARG A 92 4.14 12.66 -10.92
N GLY A 93 3.65 11.47 -11.25
CA GLY A 93 3.80 10.89 -12.58
C GLY A 93 5.09 10.09 -12.78
N ASP A 94 5.99 10.02 -11.79
CA ASP A 94 7.13 9.13 -11.86
C ASP A 94 6.70 7.67 -12.02
N ARG A 95 7.34 6.98 -12.97
CA ARG A 95 7.12 5.56 -13.21
C ARG A 95 7.48 4.76 -11.97
N VAL A 96 6.67 3.75 -11.68
CA VAL A 96 6.93 2.77 -10.62
C VAL A 96 7.13 1.39 -11.24
N LEU A 97 8.21 0.73 -10.84
CA LEU A 97 8.46 -0.67 -11.13
C LEU A 97 8.45 -1.45 -9.81
N VAL A 98 7.72 -2.56 -9.78
CA VAL A 98 7.64 -3.45 -8.62
C VAL A 98 8.37 -4.74 -8.95
N PHE A 99 9.22 -5.16 -8.03
CA PHE A 99 10.01 -6.37 -8.12
C PHE A 99 9.69 -7.26 -6.92
N GLU A 100 9.65 -8.57 -7.16
CA GLU A 100 9.59 -9.54 -6.08
C GLU A 100 10.90 -9.51 -5.27
N HIS A 101 10.83 -10.03 -4.04
CA HIS A 101 12.02 -10.24 -3.24
C HIS A 101 12.92 -11.28 -3.95
N PRO A 102 14.26 -11.11 -3.93
CA PRO A 102 15.18 -12.05 -4.58
C PRO A 102 15.03 -13.50 -4.08
N ASP A 103 14.62 -13.68 -2.82
CA ASP A 103 14.39 -14.99 -2.21
C ASP A 103 12.93 -15.47 -2.35
N GLY A 104 12.15 -14.89 -3.27
CA GLY A 104 10.73 -15.20 -3.48
C GLY A 104 9.79 -14.63 -2.40
N PRO A 105 8.49 -15.00 -2.40
CA PRO A 105 7.51 -14.46 -1.47
C PRO A 105 7.91 -14.67 -0.01
N GLN A 106 8.07 -13.56 0.72
CA GLN A 106 8.41 -13.62 2.14
C GLN A 106 7.15 -13.72 3.00
N LYS A 107 7.33 -14.21 4.24
CA LYS A 107 6.26 -14.22 5.24
C LYS A 107 5.67 -12.82 5.38
N LEU A 108 4.34 -12.73 5.32
CA LEU A 108 3.64 -11.46 5.53
C LEU A 108 3.86 -10.96 6.96
N LEU A 109 4.36 -9.75 7.06
CA LEU A 109 4.46 -9.03 8.32
C LEU A 109 3.34 -7.99 8.36
N ILE A 110 2.56 -8.01 9.43
CA ILE A 110 1.36 -7.18 9.58
C ILE A 110 1.57 -6.20 10.73
N GLN A 111 1.25 -4.93 10.50
CA GLN A 111 1.13 -3.91 11.53
C GLN A 111 -0.33 -3.48 11.68
N HIS A 112 -0.83 -3.46 12.91
CA HIS A 112 -2.19 -3.03 13.27
C HIS A 112 -2.28 -1.55 13.59
#